data_AF-G5HGS0-F1
#
_entry.id   AF-G5HGS0-F1
#
_cell.length_a   1.000
_cell.length_b   1.000
_cell.length_c   1.000
_cell.angle_alpha   90.00
_cell.angle_beta   90.00
_cell.angle_gamma   90.00
#
_symmetry.space_group_name_H-M   'P 1'
#
loop_
_entity.id
_entity.type
_entity.pdbx_description
1 polymer ?
#
loop_
_entity_poly.entity_id
_entity_poly.type
_entity_poly.pdbx_seq_one_letter_code
_entity_poly.pdbx_strand_id
1 'polypeptide(L)'
;MGRALKRVPLNFDWPLNTIWYGYYSNYCHDSDYSAGGCDNCKRFATLKGIALTSYGCPDFEPFLGPPKGEGFQLWETTTEGSPVSPVFETLDELCEWCESNYTVFADMKVSKEQWKEMLDADFVHAKVGNAVFI
;
A
#
# COMPACT_ATOMS: atom_id res chain seq x y z
N MET A 1 -3.08 -2.76 12.21
CA MET A 1 -2.56 -2.85 10.82
C MET A 1 -3.09 -1.62 10.13
N GLY A 2 -2.29 -0.62 9.85
CA GLY A 2 -2.82 0.65 9.36
C GLY A 2 -3.22 0.59 7.89
N ARG A 3 -4.13 1.48 7.49
CA ARG A 3 -4.61 1.63 6.11
C ARG A 3 -4.43 3.08 5.69
N ALA A 4 -4.10 3.27 4.42
CA ALA A 4 -3.96 4.60 3.84
C ALA A 4 -4.61 4.66 2.47
N LEU A 5 -5.12 5.84 2.14
CA LEU A 5 -5.58 6.18 0.82
C LEU A 5 -4.37 6.53 -0.06
N LYS A 6 -4.27 5.93 -1.25
CA LYS A 6 -3.32 6.39 -2.27
C LYS A 6 -4.02 6.73 -3.57
N ARG A 7 -3.41 7.70 -4.26
CA ARG A 7 -3.86 8.19 -5.56
C ARG A 7 -2.98 7.58 -6.65
N VAL A 8 -3.57 6.79 -7.54
CA VAL A 8 -2.87 6.00 -8.57
C VAL A 8 -3.52 6.16 -9.95
N PRO A 9 -2.82 5.90 -11.07
CA PRO A 9 -3.45 5.90 -12.38
C PRO A 9 -4.66 4.96 -12.44
N LEU A 10 -5.70 5.32 -13.20
CA LEU A 10 -6.90 4.48 -13.35
C LEU A 10 -6.60 3.09 -13.95
N ASN A 11 -5.57 3.03 -14.79
CA ASN A 11 -5.06 1.81 -15.38
C ASN A 11 -3.92 1.18 -14.56
N PHE A 12 -3.76 1.56 -13.29
CA PHE A 12 -2.73 1.01 -12.43
C PHE A 12 -3.08 -0.45 -12.11
N ASP A 13 -2.36 -1.35 -12.77
CA ASP A 13 -2.50 -2.79 -12.65
C ASP A 13 -1.33 -3.35 -11.84
N TRP A 14 -1.55 -3.52 -10.54
CA TRP A 14 -0.62 -4.19 -9.63
C TRP A 14 -1.36 -5.28 -8.85
N PRO A 15 -0.77 -6.47 -8.68
CA PRO A 15 -1.43 -7.55 -7.95
C PRO A 15 -1.81 -7.14 -6.52
N LEU A 16 -3.05 -7.44 -6.13
CA LEU A 16 -3.53 -7.16 -4.78
C LEU A 16 -2.76 -7.98 -3.75
N ASN A 17 -2.58 -7.41 -2.56
CA ASN A 17 -1.82 -8.00 -1.44
C ASN A 17 -0.37 -8.37 -1.83
N THR A 18 0.18 -7.70 -2.84
CA THR A 18 1.60 -7.81 -3.22
C THR A 18 2.31 -6.52 -2.92
N ILE A 19 3.44 -6.62 -2.22
CA ILE A 19 4.27 -5.48 -1.82
C ILE A 19 4.66 -4.65 -3.05
N TRP A 20 4.41 -3.33 -3.02
CA TRP A 20 4.92 -2.44 -4.05
C TRP A 20 6.43 -2.31 -3.96
N TYR A 21 7.10 -2.34 -5.11
CA TYR A 21 8.54 -2.46 -5.13
C TYR A 21 9.32 -1.25 -4.63
N GLY A 22 8.72 -0.07 -4.68
CA GLY A 22 9.26 1.12 -4.01
C GLY A 22 9.48 0.95 -2.51
N TYR A 23 8.83 -0.05 -1.91
CA TYR A 23 8.97 -0.39 -0.49
C TYR A 23 9.90 -1.57 -0.25
N TYR A 24 10.43 -2.23 -1.30
CA TYR A 24 11.39 -3.32 -1.12
C TYR A 24 12.73 -2.86 -0.52
N SER A 25 13.06 -1.57 -0.59
CA SER A 25 14.23 -1.00 0.07
C SER A 25 14.24 -1.22 1.58
N ASN A 26 13.08 -1.45 2.21
CA ASN A 26 13.01 -1.72 3.64
C ASN A 26 13.40 -3.17 4.00
N TYR A 27 13.36 -4.09 3.03
CA TYR A 27 13.69 -5.51 3.23
C TYR A 27 15.08 -5.88 2.68
N CYS A 28 15.78 -4.94 2.03
CA CYS A 28 17.12 -5.20 1.52
C CYS A 28 18.19 -5.35 2.62
N HIS A 29 17.85 -4.98 3.86
CA HIS A 29 18.71 -5.07 5.04
C HIS A 29 18.21 -6.08 6.08
N ASP A 30 17.27 -6.96 5.75
CA ASP A 30 16.84 -7.97 6.72
C ASP A 30 18.06 -8.80 7.16
N SER A 31 18.26 -8.85 8.48
CA SER A 31 19.45 -9.42 9.13
C SER A 31 19.63 -10.92 8.84
N ASP A 32 18.57 -11.57 8.35
CA ASP A 32 18.57 -12.95 7.89
C ASP A 32 18.83 -13.00 6.36
N TYR A 33 20.09 -12.80 5.97
CA TYR A 33 20.59 -12.92 4.59
C TYR A 33 20.25 -14.26 3.90
N SER A 34 19.72 -15.23 4.64
CA SER A 34 19.30 -16.56 4.17
C SER A 34 18.13 -16.52 3.17
N ALA A 35 17.37 -15.43 3.08
CA ALA A 35 16.29 -15.25 2.10
C ALA A 35 16.73 -14.57 0.78
N GLY A 36 18.00 -14.15 0.64
CA GLY A 36 18.51 -13.53 -0.58
C GLY A 36 18.05 -12.09 -0.82
N GLY A 37 17.80 -11.29 0.23
CA GLY A 37 17.25 -9.93 0.14
C GLY A 37 17.96 -9.00 -0.85
N CYS A 38 19.29 -8.91 -0.80
CA CYS A 38 20.08 -8.13 -1.77
C CYS A 38 19.96 -8.64 -3.21
N ASP A 39 19.93 -9.96 -3.42
CA ASP A 39 19.82 -10.56 -4.75
C ASP A 39 18.41 -10.38 -5.32
N ASN A 40 17.38 -10.49 -4.49
CA ASN A 40 16.00 -10.20 -4.86
C ASN A 40 15.82 -8.72 -5.23
N CYS A 41 16.42 -7.83 -4.44
CA CYS A 41 16.44 -6.38 -4.69
C CYS A 41 17.09 -6.05 -6.05
N LYS A 42 18.28 -6.61 -6.33
CA LYS A 42 18.98 -6.43 -7.61
C LYS A 42 18.24 -7.08 -8.78
N ARG A 43 17.72 -8.29 -8.60
CA ARG A 43 16.95 -8.99 -9.63
C ARG A 43 15.69 -8.22 -10.02
N PHE A 44 15.00 -7.68 -9.02
CA PHE A 44 13.83 -6.85 -9.24
C PHE A 44 14.19 -5.55 -9.99
N ALA A 45 15.28 -4.89 -9.59
CA ALA A 45 15.79 -3.70 -10.29
C ALA A 45 16.06 -3.99 -11.76
N THR A 46 16.70 -5.12 -12.08
CA THR A 46 16.92 -5.55 -13.46
C THR A 46 15.61 -5.75 -14.23
N LEU A 47 14.60 -6.40 -13.64
CA LEU A 47 13.30 -6.63 -14.27
C LEU A 47 12.55 -5.33 -14.59
N LYS A 48 12.72 -4.30 -13.77
CA LYS A 48 12.05 -3.00 -13.93
C LYS A 48 12.90 -1.94 -14.62
N GLY A 49 14.16 -2.26 -14.96
CA GLY A 49 15.09 -1.30 -15.57
C GLY A 49 15.54 -0.19 -14.62
N ILE A 50 15.58 -0.46 -13.31
CA ILE A 50 16.02 0.49 -12.29
C ILE A 50 17.55 0.52 -12.28
N ALA A 51 18.14 1.71 -12.36
CA ALA A 51 19.58 1.90 -12.32
C ALA A 51 20.15 1.55 -10.93
N LEU A 52 21.37 1.01 -10.91
CA LEU A 52 22.13 0.88 -9.68
C LEU A 52 22.90 2.18 -9.42
N THR A 53 22.90 2.61 -8.16
CA THR A 53 23.75 3.69 -7.66
C THR A 53 25.22 3.26 -7.65
N SER A 54 26.12 4.22 -7.43
CA SER A 54 27.56 3.95 -7.27
C SER A 54 27.89 2.99 -6.13
N TYR A 55 26.97 2.80 -5.18
CA TYR A 55 27.10 1.88 -4.04
C TYR A 55 26.62 0.46 -4.36
N GLY A 56 26.12 0.20 -5.58
CA GLY A 56 25.64 -1.12 -6.01
C GLY A 56 24.22 -1.47 -5.54
N CYS A 57 23.49 -0.50 -4.98
CA CYS A 57 22.09 -0.60 -4.59
C CYS A 57 21.19 0.00 -5.68
N PRO A 58 20.00 -0.57 -5.97
CA PRO A 58 19.05 0.04 -6.88
C PRO A 58 18.58 1.41 -6.38
N ASP A 59 18.41 2.35 -7.31
CA ASP A 59 17.82 3.64 -7.03
C ASP A 59 16.29 3.55 -6.98
N PHE A 60 15.76 3.37 -5.77
CA PHE A 60 14.31 3.33 -5.53
C PHE A 60 13.69 4.71 -5.34
N GLU A 61 14.47 5.81 -5.29
CA GLU A 61 13.90 7.15 -5.07
C GLU A 61 12.81 7.52 -6.09
N PRO A 62 12.98 7.25 -7.40
CA PRO A 62 11.93 7.51 -8.38
C PRO A 62 10.63 6.72 -8.16
N PHE A 63 10.68 5.72 -7.28
CA PHE A 63 9.63 4.74 -7.06
C PHE A 63 9.12 4.72 -5.61
N LEU A 64 9.46 5.72 -4.80
CA LEU A 64 8.93 5.92 -3.45
C LEU A 64 7.40 6.07 -3.49
N GLY A 65 6.71 4.94 -3.36
CA GLY A 65 5.26 4.81 -3.51
C GLY A 65 4.79 4.55 -4.94
N PRO A 66 3.50 4.20 -5.11
CA PRO A 66 2.94 4.00 -6.45
C PRO A 66 2.98 5.29 -7.26
N PRO A 67 2.95 5.20 -8.61
CA PRO A 67 2.79 6.37 -9.45
C PRO A 67 1.55 7.15 -9.03
N LYS A 68 1.65 8.48 -9.03
CA LYS A 68 0.51 9.35 -8.71
C LYS A 68 -0.43 9.40 -9.91
N GLY A 69 -1.73 9.32 -9.66
CA GLY A 69 -2.77 9.47 -10.69
C GLY A 69 -4.10 9.90 -10.09
N GLU A 70 -5.17 9.85 -10.90
CA GLU A 70 -6.48 10.35 -10.48
C GLU A 70 -7.32 9.34 -9.69
N GLY A 71 -7.04 8.05 -9.86
CA GLY A 71 -7.76 6.97 -9.21
C GLY A 71 -7.51 6.89 -7.71
N PHE A 72 -8.44 6.24 -7.02
CA PHE A 72 -8.43 6.00 -5.58
C PHE A 72 -8.20 4.52 -5.31
N GLN A 73 -7.28 4.21 -4.40
CA GLN A 73 -6.96 2.84 -4.02
C GLN A 73 -6.61 2.77 -2.54
N LEU A 74 -7.08 1.71 -1.87
CA LEU A 74 -6.74 1.43 -0.47
C LEU A 74 -5.44 0.62 -0.37
N TRP A 75 -4.58 1.01 0.56
CA TRP A 75 -3.25 0.42 0.77
C TRP A 75 -2.99 0.10 2.24
N GLU A 76 -2.14 -0.90 2.50
CA GLU A 76 -1.64 -1.22 3.84
C GLU A 76 -0.42 -0.37 4.22
N THR A 77 -0.37 0.15 5.45
CA THR A 77 0.73 1.02 5.91
C THR A 77 1.74 0.29 6.79
N THR A 78 1.28 -0.65 7.61
CA THR A 78 2.14 -1.49 8.44
C THR A 78 2.49 -2.75 7.67
N THR A 79 3.80 -3.01 7.61
CA THR A 79 4.46 -4.22 7.13
C THR A 79 4.53 -4.52 5.64
N GLU A 80 3.71 -3.99 4.73
CA GLU A 80 3.75 -4.51 3.33
C GLU A 80 3.53 -3.50 2.20
N GLY A 81 2.97 -2.31 2.44
CA GLY A 81 2.87 -1.29 1.36
C GLY A 81 2.25 -1.84 0.08
N SER A 82 1.23 -2.67 0.23
CA SER A 82 0.53 -3.40 -0.82
C SER A 82 -0.81 -2.71 -1.11
N PRO A 83 -1.31 -2.75 -2.36
CA PRO A 83 -2.69 -2.38 -2.64
C PRO A 83 -3.63 -3.51 -2.20
N VAL A 84 -4.70 -3.17 -1.51
CA VAL A 84 -5.71 -4.13 -1.04
C VAL A 84 -7.03 -4.05 -1.80
N SER A 85 -7.26 -2.94 -2.51
CA SER A 85 -8.44 -2.74 -3.35
C SER A 85 -8.06 -2.59 -4.82
N PRO A 86 -9.01 -2.83 -5.74
CA PRO A 86 -8.94 -2.29 -7.10
C PRO A 86 -8.82 -0.76 -7.09
N VAL A 87 -8.50 -0.20 -8.25
CA VAL A 87 -8.51 1.25 -8.47
C VAL A 87 -9.91 1.70 -8.84
N PHE A 88 -10.37 2.77 -8.21
CA PHE A 88 -11.69 3.38 -8.46
C PHE A 88 -11.53 4.80 -8.98
N GLU A 89 -12.49 5.27 -9.78
CA GLU A 89 -12.48 6.65 -10.29
C GLU A 89 -12.84 7.66 -9.21
N THR A 90 -13.68 7.24 -8.26
CA THR A 90 -14.15 8.10 -7.17
C THR A 90 -13.88 7.51 -5.80
N LEU A 91 -13.74 8.39 -4.81
CA LEU A 91 -13.64 7.97 -3.40
C LEU A 91 -14.90 7.25 -2.92
N ASP A 92 -16.07 7.62 -3.45
CA ASP A 92 -17.34 7.01 -3.06
C ASP A 92 -17.45 5.54 -3.51
N GLU A 93 -16.97 5.22 -4.70
CA GLU A 93 -16.89 3.83 -5.18
C GLU A 93 -15.93 2.99 -4.35
N LEU A 94 -14.77 3.57 -3.98
CA LEU A 94 -13.83 2.91 -3.08
C LEU A 94 -14.49 2.61 -1.72
N CYS A 95 -15.15 3.59 -1.12
CA CYS A 95 -15.79 3.42 0.19
C CYS A 95 -16.91 2.38 0.16
N GLU A 96 -17.69 2.33 -0.93
CA GLU A 96 -18.75 1.33 -1.13
C GLU A 96 -18.18 -0.09 -1.28
N TRP A 97 -17.07 -0.22 -2.01
CA TRP A 97 -16.35 -1.48 -2.08
C TRP A 97 -15.79 -1.89 -0.71
N CYS A 98 -15.20 -0.95 0.04
CA CYS A 98 -14.63 -1.20 1.37
C CYS A 98 -15.67 -1.67 2.39
N GLU A 99 -16.87 -1.08 2.39
CA GLU A 99 -17.96 -1.49 3.28
C GLU A 99 -18.32 -2.99 3.10
N SER A 100 -18.35 -3.45 1.85
CA SER A 100 -18.72 -4.83 1.55
C SER A 100 -17.55 -5.81 1.71
N ASN A 101 -16.35 -5.41 1.29
CA ASN A 101 -15.23 -6.32 1.04
C ASN A 101 -14.10 -6.25 2.06
N TYR A 102 -14.08 -5.26 2.95
CA TYR A 102 -12.92 -5.03 3.81
C TYR A 102 -13.28 -4.64 5.25
N THR A 103 -12.31 -4.74 6.15
CA THR A 103 -12.47 -4.42 7.58
C THR A 103 -11.47 -3.36 8.02
N VAL A 104 -11.89 -2.49 8.94
CA VAL A 104 -11.01 -1.45 9.50
C VAL A 104 -10.06 -2.02 10.54
N PHE A 105 -10.52 -2.99 11.33
CA PHE A 105 -9.71 -3.69 12.33
C PHE A 105 -10.32 -5.05 12.66
N ALA A 106 -9.52 -6.12 12.61
CA ALA A 106 -9.99 -7.49 12.80
C ALA A 106 -11.25 -7.79 11.94
N ASP A 107 -12.37 -8.13 12.56
CA ASP A 107 -13.66 -8.42 11.96
C ASP A 107 -14.61 -7.20 11.89
N MET A 108 -14.15 -6.01 12.31
CA MET A 108 -14.98 -4.80 12.33
C MET A 108 -15.17 -4.20 10.93
N LYS A 109 -16.42 -4.15 10.50
CA LYS A 109 -16.89 -3.40 9.34
C LYS A 109 -17.51 -2.08 9.76
N VAL A 110 -17.43 -1.11 8.88
CA VAL A 110 -17.96 0.26 9.05
C VAL A 110 -18.65 0.67 7.77
N SER A 111 -19.57 1.63 7.86
CA SER A 111 -20.33 2.07 6.69
C SER A 111 -19.46 2.86 5.71
N LYS A 112 -19.96 3.03 4.48
CA LYS A 112 -19.38 3.89 3.45
C LYS A 112 -19.05 5.30 3.97
N GLU A 113 -19.94 5.91 4.74
CA GLU A 113 -19.75 7.27 5.29
C GLU A 113 -18.59 7.32 6.26
N GLN A 114 -18.47 6.30 7.13
CA GLN A 114 -17.35 6.20 8.07
C GLN A 114 -16.03 5.98 7.34
N TRP A 115 -16.02 5.12 6.32
CA TRP A 115 -14.85 4.95 5.43
C TRP A 115 -14.43 6.27 4.79
N LYS A 116 -15.39 7.04 4.29
CA LYS A 116 -15.12 8.33 3.68
C LYS A 116 -14.50 9.31 4.67
N GLU A 117 -15.07 9.44 5.87
CA GLU A 117 -14.52 10.29 6.93
C GLU A 117 -13.08 9.90 7.30
N MET A 118 -12.82 8.60 7.47
CA MET A 118 -11.48 8.12 7.82
C MET A 118 -10.45 8.31 6.72
N LEU A 119 -10.83 8.05 5.46
CA LEU A 119 -9.93 8.19 4.32
C LEU A 119 -9.66 9.67 3.99
N ASP A 120 -10.63 10.55 4.18
CA ASP A 120 -10.46 12.00 4.02
C ASP A 120 -9.58 12.58 5.14
N ALA A 121 -9.68 12.03 6.36
CA ALA A 121 -8.80 12.37 7.48
C ALA A 121 -7.39 11.74 7.41
N ASP A 122 -7.13 10.89 6.40
CA ASP A 122 -5.93 10.03 6.29
C ASP A 122 -5.63 9.23 7.57
N PHE A 123 -6.69 8.84 8.28
CA PHE A 123 -6.62 8.15 9.57
C PHE A 123 -7.70 7.08 9.66
N VAL A 124 -7.35 5.87 9.23
CA VAL A 124 -8.25 4.71 9.32
C VAL A 124 -8.15 4.08 10.71
N HIS A 125 -9.28 4.03 11.43
CA HIS A 125 -9.35 3.49 12.78
C HIS A 125 -10.69 2.79 13.05
N ALA A 126 -10.70 1.81 13.93
CA ALA A 126 -11.94 1.24 14.46
C ALA A 126 -12.26 1.84 15.84
N LYS A 127 -13.53 2.15 16.11
CA LYS A 127 -13.97 2.68 17.41
C LYS A 127 -14.99 1.73 18.05
N VAL A 128 -14.69 1.23 19.25
CA VAL A 128 -15.61 0.41 20.05
C VAL A 128 -15.82 1.11 21.39
N GLY A 129 -16.98 1.74 21.58
CA GLY A 129 -17.26 2.59 22.74
C GLY A 129 -16.31 3.80 22.79
N ASN A 130 -15.54 3.92 23.87
CA ASN A 130 -14.51 4.97 24.02
C ASN A 130 -13.10 4.53 23.56
N ALA A 131 -12.92 3.28 23.13
CA ALA A 131 -11.63 2.77 22.68
C ALA A 131 -11.47 2.99 21.16
N VAL A 132 -10.26 3.39 20.75
CA VAL A 132 -9.84 3.59 19.35
C VAL A 132 -8.74 2.58 19.03
N PHE A 133 -8.88 1.87 17.91
CA PHE A 133 -7.97 0.83 17.43
C PHE A 133 -7.40 1.21 16.05
N ILE A 134 -6.11 0.97 15.83
CA ILE A 134 -5.35 1.28 14.60
C ILE A 134 -4.53 0.07 14.11
#